data_AF-A0A957E7G1-F1
#
_entry.id   AF-A0A957E7G1-F1
#
_cell.length_a   1.000
_cell.length_b   1.000
_cell.length_c   1.000
_cell.angle_alpha   90.00
_cell.angle_beta   90.00
_cell.angle_gamma   90.00
#
_symmetry.space_group_name_H-M   'P 1'
#
loop_
_entity.id
_entity.type
_entity.pdbx_description
1 polymer ?
#
loop_
_entity_poly.entity_id
_entity_poly.type
_entity_poly.pdbx_seq_one_letter_code
_entity_poly.pdbx_strand_id
1 'polypeptide(L)'
;MIKKRYIVILCVILMIVFGSVIALTKPVLPTIQIPGEVYPGTEGLLPQALFNGTGITNTFVATVIMWILMLILAFGLRARSRTADDVPTGFYNIFEMIFEGAYNFAERIAGSKVRVLLPYFMTFILMILLANWMELVPGVDSIGMWEFLPHLEGVEAAAVAEQEAAAIGEELSPEELEEIVHSVTEV
;
A
#
# COMPACT_ATOMS: atom_id res chain seq x y z
N MET A 1 40.97 30.90 20.65
CA MET A 1 39.58 30.69 21.12
C MET A 1 38.61 31.12 20.05
N ILE A 2 37.89 30.19 19.43
CA ILE A 2 36.83 30.52 18.45
C ILE A 2 35.63 31.09 19.21
N LYS A 3 35.11 32.24 18.76
CA LYS A 3 33.94 32.87 19.38
C LYS A 3 32.70 32.01 19.09
N LYS A 4 31.87 31.76 20.11
CA LYS A 4 30.68 30.89 20.04
C LYS A 4 29.75 31.17 18.84
N ARG A 5 29.65 32.44 18.42
CA ARG A 5 28.87 32.85 17.23
C ARG A 5 29.32 32.20 15.92
N TYR A 6 30.61 31.95 15.73
CA TYR A 6 31.12 31.32 14.51
C TYR A 6 30.82 29.81 14.48
N ILE A 7 30.75 29.18 15.65
CA ILE A 7 30.36 27.77 15.77
C ILE A 7 28.90 27.58 15.36
N VAL A 8 28.01 28.49 15.80
CA VAL A 8 26.58 28.45 15.42
C VAL A 8 26.40 28.64 13.91
N ILE A 9 27.10 29.60 13.31
CA ILE A 9 27.02 29.85 11.86
C ILE A 9 27.52 28.63 11.07
N LEU A 10 28.61 28.01 11.51
CA LEU A 10 29.15 26.79 10.87
C LEU A 10 28.12 25.65 10.90
N CYS A 11 27.46 25.40 12.04
CA CYS A 11 26.44 24.36 12.15
C CYS A 11 25.23 24.63 11.24
N VAL A 12 24.78 25.89 11.11
CA VAL A 12 23.67 26.25 10.22
C VAL A 12 24.05 26.02 8.75
N ILE A 13 25.27 26.41 8.35
CA ILE A 13 25.76 26.16 6.99
C ILE A 13 25.85 24.65 6.72
N LEU A 14 26.35 23.86 7.67
CA LEU A 14 26.42 22.41 7.56
C LEU A 14 25.03 21.77 7.40
N MET A 15 24.02 22.22 8.16
CA MET A 15 22.64 21.75 8.00
C MET A 15 22.06 22.06 6.62
N ILE A 16 22.31 23.26 6.10
CA ILE A 16 21.81 23.66 4.77
C ILE A 16 22.50 22.84 3.68
N VAL A 17 23.82 22.63 3.77
CA VAL A 17 24.58 21.82 2.83
C VAL A 17 24.13 20.36 2.88
N PHE A 18 23.98 19.78 4.07
CA PHE A 18 23.53 18.41 4.23
C PHE A 18 22.09 18.19 3.73
N GLY A 19 21.18 19.12 4.05
CA GLY A 19 19.82 19.09 3.53
C GLY A 19 19.74 19.24 2.00
N SER A 20 20.64 20.04 1.40
CA SER A 20 20.72 20.21 -0.05
C SER A 20 21.25 18.97 -0.75
N VAL A 21 22.20 18.24 -0.16
CA VAL A 21 22.70 16.96 -0.70
C VAL A 21 21.57 15.94 -0.77
N ILE A 22 20.73 15.83 0.26
CA ILE A 22 19.57 14.92 0.27
C ILE A 22 18.54 15.32 -0.81
N ALA A 23 18.35 16.62 -1.06
CA ALA A 23 17.45 17.09 -2.12
C ALA A 23 17.99 16.81 -3.56
N LEU A 24 19.31 16.80 -3.72
CA LEU A 24 19.99 16.50 -4.99
C LEU A 24 20.05 14.99 -5.25
N THR A 25 20.34 14.20 -4.22
CA THR A 25 20.28 12.74 -4.28
C THR A 25 18.85 12.29 -4.02
N LYS A 26 17.95 12.56 -4.98
CA LYS A 26 16.59 12.00 -4.92
C LYS A 26 16.72 10.49 -4.71
N PRO A 27 16.23 9.93 -3.59
CA PRO A 27 16.29 8.49 -3.37
C PRO A 27 15.65 7.79 -4.56
N VAL A 28 16.29 6.74 -5.07
CA VAL A 28 15.68 5.90 -6.09
C VAL A 28 14.48 5.23 -5.42
N LEU A 29 13.28 5.70 -5.74
CA LEU A 29 12.06 5.09 -5.24
C LEU A 29 11.86 3.81 -6.06
N PRO A 30 11.89 2.62 -5.44
CA PRO A 30 11.52 1.41 -6.17
C PRO A 30 10.06 1.55 -6.60
N THR A 31 9.82 1.60 -7.91
CA THR A 31 8.47 1.60 -8.48
C THR A 31 8.01 0.16 -8.65
N ILE A 32 7.68 -0.52 -7.55
CA ILE A 32 6.97 -1.80 -7.63
C ILE A 32 5.48 -1.46 -7.75
N GLN A 33 5.04 -1.17 -8.97
CA GLN A 33 3.61 -1.04 -9.29
C GLN A 33 3.16 -2.30 -10.01
N ILE A 34 2.96 -3.38 -9.25
CA ILE A 34 2.34 -4.59 -9.80
C ILE A 34 0.84 -4.30 -9.90
N PRO A 35 0.23 -4.39 -11.09
CA PRO A 35 -1.21 -4.24 -11.23
C PRO A 35 -1.92 -5.33 -10.42
N GLY A 36 -3.12 -5.03 -9.91
CA GLY A 36 -3.88 -6.02 -9.14
C GLY A 36 -4.15 -7.26 -9.99
N GLU A 37 -3.69 -8.41 -9.51
CA GLU A 37 -3.90 -9.70 -10.16
C GLU A 37 -5.39 -10.10 -10.10
N VAL A 38 -5.91 -10.62 -11.20
CA VAL A 38 -7.31 -11.06 -11.33
C VAL A 38 -7.41 -12.53 -10.96
N TYR A 39 -8.37 -12.89 -10.10
CA TYR A 39 -8.61 -14.30 -9.78
C TYR A 39 -9.12 -15.07 -11.02
N PRO A 40 -8.59 -16.27 -11.30
CA PRO A 40 -8.97 -17.09 -12.43
C PRO A 40 -10.47 -17.38 -12.47
N GLY A 41 -11.06 -17.27 -13.65
CA GLY A 41 -12.48 -17.57 -13.86
C GLY A 41 -13.45 -16.55 -13.25
N THR A 42 -12.95 -15.41 -12.75
CA THR A 42 -13.81 -14.32 -12.25
C THR A 42 -14.11 -13.25 -13.31
N GLU A 43 -13.53 -13.37 -14.50
CA GLU A 43 -13.80 -12.50 -15.64
C GLU A 43 -15.28 -12.49 -16.01
N GLY A 44 -15.87 -11.29 -16.14
CA GLY A 44 -17.29 -11.14 -16.46
C GLY A 44 -18.27 -11.50 -15.34
N LEU A 45 -17.81 -11.87 -14.13
CA LEU A 45 -18.69 -12.16 -12.99
C LEU A 45 -19.40 -10.90 -12.46
N LEU A 46 -18.75 -9.75 -12.58
CA LEU A 46 -19.25 -8.46 -12.08
C LEU A 46 -19.92 -7.62 -13.18
N PRO A 47 -20.81 -6.67 -12.80
CA PRO A 47 -21.51 -5.83 -13.77
C PRO A 47 -20.54 -5.07 -14.69
N GLN A 48 -20.64 -5.30 -16.00
CA GLN A 48 -19.79 -4.67 -17.02
C GLN A 48 -19.76 -3.14 -16.91
N ALA A 49 -20.88 -2.52 -16.51
CA ALA A 49 -20.98 -1.08 -16.33
C ALA A 49 -20.02 -0.50 -15.28
N LEU A 50 -19.60 -1.31 -14.30
CA LEU A 50 -18.74 -0.86 -13.20
C LEU A 50 -17.32 -1.42 -13.28
N PHE A 51 -17.16 -2.61 -13.87
CA PHE A 51 -15.87 -3.34 -13.90
C PHE A 51 -15.32 -3.54 -15.31
N ASN A 52 -15.94 -3.01 -16.37
CA ASN A 52 -15.44 -3.12 -17.75
C ASN A 52 -15.08 -4.56 -18.20
N GLY A 53 -15.78 -5.57 -17.65
CA GLY A 53 -15.48 -6.98 -17.90
C GLY A 53 -14.25 -7.54 -17.19
N THR A 54 -13.49 -6.73 -16.44
CA THR A 54 -12.36 -7.21 -15.64
C THR A 54 -12.87 -8.12 -14.52
N GLY A 55 -12.12 -9.20 -14.23
CA GLY A 55 -12.45 -10.06 -13.10
C GLY A 55 -12.21 -9.39 -11.75
N ILE A 56 -12.45 -10.15 -10.69
CA ILE A 56 -12.21 -9.71 -9.31
C ILE A 56 -10.71 -9.68 -9.07
N THR A 57 -10.16 -8.50 -8.72
CA THR A 57 -8.74 -8.37 -8.39
C THR A 57 -8.47 -8.69 -6.93
N ASN A 58 -7.26 -9.15 -6.62
CA ASN A 58 -6.80 -9.31 -5.24
C ASN A 58 -6.97 -7.99 -4.45
N THR A 59 -6.54 -6.87 -5.02
CA THR A 59 -6.70 -5.55 -4.39
C THR A 59 -8.15 -5.22 -4.06
N PHE A 60 -9.10 -5.61 -4.91
CA PHE A 60 -10.53 -5.44 -4.64
C PHE A 60 -10.98 -6.28 -3.44
N VAL A 61 -10.59 -7.56 -3.38
CA VAL A 61 -10.91 -8.44 -2.25
C VAL A 61 -10.28 -7.95 -0.96
N ALA A 62 -9.01 -7.59 -0.96
CA ALA A 62 -8.32 -6.98 0.19
C ALA A 62 -9.05 -5.72 0.67
N THR A 63 -9.50 -4.85 -0.25
CA THR A 63 -10.28 -3.66 0.11
C THR A 63 -11.60 -4.02 0.78
N VAL A 64 -12.31 -5.04 0.29
CA VAL A 64 -13.56 -5.53 0.90
C VAL A 64 -13.31 -6.10 2.30
N ILE A 65 -12.26 -6.89 2.48
CA ILE A 65 -11.88 -7.44 3.79
C ILE A 65 -11.56 -6.31 4.77
N MET A 66 -10.79 -5.31 4.35
CA MET A 66 -10.48 -4.12 5.15
C MET A 66 -11.76 -3.40 5.59
N TRP A 67 -12.73 -3.21 4.68
CA TRP A 67 -14.03 -2.62 5.03
C TRP A 67 -14.82 -3.47 6.03
N ILE A 68 -14.81 -4.80 5.89
CA ILE A 68 -15.44 -5.71 6.86
C ILE A 68 -14.79 -5.55 8.24
N LEU A 69 -13.45 -5.55 8.32
CA LEU A 69 -12.71 -5.35 9.57
C LEU A 69 -13.03 -3.99 10.20
N MET A 70 -13.12 -2.94 9.39
CA MET A 70 -13.49 -1.60 9.85
C MET A 70 -14.92 -1.57 10.41
N LEU A 71 -15.88 -2.23 9.75
CA LEU A 71 -17.25 -2.35 10.24
C LEU A 71 -17.32 -3.14 11.55
N ILE A 72 -16.60 -4.26 11.66
CA ILE A 72 -16.50 -5.04 12.90
C ILE A 72 -15.97 -4.17 14.04
N LEU A 73 -14.90 -3.41 13.80
CA LEU A 73 -14.34 -2.47 14.78
C LEU A 73 -15.37 -1.40 15.17
N ALA A 74 -16.01 -0.76 14.19
CA ALA A 74 -16.98 0.31 14.42
C ALA A 74 -18.20 -0.18 15.21
N PHE A 75 -18.77 -1.33 14.84
CA PHE A 75 -19.91 -1.92 15.55
C PHE A 75 -19.51 -2.45 16.93
N GLY A 76 -18.30 -3.01 17.07
CA GLY A 76 -17.75 -3.45 18.36
C GLY A 76 -17.59 -2.29 19.34
N LEU A 77 -17.02 -1.17 18.90
CA LEU A 77 -16.89 0.06 19.69
C LEU A 77 -18.27 0.65 20.03
N ARG A 78 -19.20 0.68 19.07
CA ARG A 78 -20.58 1.15 19.32
C ARG A 78 -21.31 0.28 20.34
N ALA A 79 -21.20 -1.04 20.24
CA ALA A 79 -21.82 -1.95 21.18
C ALA A 79 -21.25 -1.75 22.59
N ARG A 80 -19.91 -1.63 22.71
CA ARG A 80 -19.26 -1.41 24.00
C ARG A 80 -19.60 -0.05 24.62
N SER A 81 -19.68 1.00 23.81
CA SER A 81 -20.08 2.35 24.26
C SER A 81 -21.49 2.38 24.86
N ARG A 82 -22.42 1.54 24.37
CA ARG A 82 -23.79 1.47 24.91
C ARG A 82 -23.90 0.72 26.25
N THR A 83 -22.89 -0.06 26.60
CA THR A 83 -22.85 -0.87 27.83
C THR A 83 -21.72 -0.42 28.77
N ALA A 84 -21.04 0.68 28.44
CA ALA A 84 -19.99 1.21 29.30
C ALA A 84 -20.62 1.82 30.57
N ASP A 85 -20.23 1.29 31.72
CA ASP A 85 -20.40 1.95 33.02
C ASP A 85 -19.57 3.25 33.04
N ASP A 86 -19.84 4.17 33.98
CA ASP A 86 -19.12 5.45 34.13
C ASP A 86 -17.58 5.30 34.24
N VAL A 87 -17.09 4.09 34.52
CA VAL A 87 -15.66 3.76 34.51
C VAL A 87 -15.33 2.87 33.30
N PRO A 88 -14.61 3.38 32.29
CA PRO A 88 -14.21 2.58 31.13
C PRO A 88 -13.23 1.48 31.54
N THR A 89 -13.42 0.26 31.04
CA THR A 89 -12.60 -0.92 31.40
C THR A 89 -12.05 -1.65 30.17
N GLY A 90 -10.80 -2.14 30.30
CA GLY A 90 -10.15 -3.03 29.32
C GLY A 90 -9.69 -2.34 28.04
N PHE A 91 -9.89 -3.02 26.89
CA PHE A 91 -9.47 -2.55 25.56
C PHE A 91 -10.15 -1.24 25.13
N TYR A 92 -11.35 -0.96 25.64
CA TYR A 92 -12.06 0.29 25.38
C TYR A 92 -11.30 1.51 25.89
N ASN A 93 -10.60 1.40 27.03
CA ASN A 93 -9.80 2.49 27.60
C ASN A 93 -8.64 2.90 26.67
N ILE A 94 -8.02 1.94 25.98
CA ILE A 94 -6.97 2.22 24.99
C ILE A 94 -7.57 2.99 23.80
N PHE A 95 -8.74 2.59 23.33
CA PHE A 95 -9.42 3.27 22.24
C PHE A 95 -9.87 4.67 22.62
N GLU A 96 -10.39 4.87 23.83
CA GLU A 96 -10.77 6.18 24.35
C GLU A 96 -9.56 7.11 24.46
N MET A 97 -8.43 6.61 24.97
CA MET A 97 -7.17 7.35 25.01
C MET A 97 -6.68 7.75 23.61
N ILE A 98 -6.72 6.84 22.64
CA ILE A 98 -6.33 7.13 21.25
C ILE A 98 -7.29 8.16 20.63
N PHE A 99 -8.59 7.99 20.84
CA PHE A 99 -9.62 8.88 20.31
C PHE A 99 -9.52 10.28 20.90
N GLU A 100 -9.33 10.40 22.22
CA GLU A 100 -9.12 11.68 22.90
C GLU A 100 -7.83 12.36 22.42
N GLY A 101 -6.74 11.59 22.25
CA GLY A 101 -5.51 12.09 21.65
C GLY A 101 -5.72 12.61 20.22
N ALA A 102 -6.42 11.85 19.38
CA ALA A 102 -6.76 12.24 18.02
C ALA A 102 -7.69 13.47 17.97
N TYR A 103 -8.67 13.55 18.88
CA TYR A 103 -9.57 14.69 19.02
C TYR A 103 -8.78 15.96 19.37
N ASN A 104 -7.94 15.90 20.40
CA ASN A 104 -7.13 17.03 20.84
C ASN A 104 -6.17 17.52 19.74
N PHE A 105 -5.60 16.58 18.97
CA PHE A 105 -4.78 16.92 17.81
C PHE A 105 -5.60 17.61 16.71
N ALA A 106 -6.74 17.03 16.34
CA ALA A 106 -7.62 17.58 15.31
C ALA A 106 -8.20 18.95 15.71
N GLU A 107 -8.51 19.15 16.99
CA GLU A 107 -9.00 20.43 17.53
C GLU A 107 -7.94 21.52 17.43
N ARG A 108 -6.65 21.20 17.66
CA ARG A 108 -5.55 22.16 17.49
C ARG A 108 -5.39 22.63 16.04
N ILE A 109 -5.81 21.82 15.07
CA ILE A 109 -5.71 22.14 13.64
C ILE A 109 -6.98 22.83 13.14
N ALA A 110 -8.15 22.28 13.46
CA ALA A 110 -9.43 22.68 12.88
C ALA A 110 -10.28 23.59 13.78
N GLY A 111 -9.89 23.76 15.05
CA GLY A 111 -10.62 24.53 16.05
C GLY A 111 -12.08 24.07 16.17
N SER A 112 -13.01 25.02 16.03
CA SER A 112 -14.45 24.77 16.15
C SER A 112 -15.01 23.78 15.12
N LYS A 113 -14.32 23.55 14.01
CA LYS A 113 -14.75 22.60 12.96
C LYS A 113 -14.34 21.16 13.25
N VAL A 114 -13.69 20.87 14.37
CA VAL A 114 -13.21 19.52 14.72
C VAL A 114 -14.31 18.46 14.65
N ARG A 115 -15.53 18.76 15.09
CA ARG A 115 -16.65 17.79 15.06
C ARG A 115 -17.03 17.34 13.64
N VAL A 116 -16.78 18.18 12.64
CA VAL A 116 -17.03 17.88 11.22
C VAL A 116 -15.82 17.20 10.60
N LEU A 117 -14.61 17.64 10.94
CA LEU A 117 -13.37 17.12 10.36
C LEU A 117 -12.97 15.74 10.92
N LEU A 118 -13.15 15.56 12.23
CA LEU A 118 -12.66 14.39 12.95
C LEU A 118 -13.16 13.06 12.37
N PRO A 119 -14.45 12.88 12.02
CA PRO A 119 -14.90 11.62 11.43
C PRO A 119 -14.18 11.26 10.14
N TYR A 120 -13.95 12.22 9.24
CA TYR A 120 -13.22 11.97 7.99
C TYR A 120 -11.75 11.66 8.26
N PHE A 121 -11.11 12.47 9.08
CA PHE A 121 -9.72 12.27 9.47
C PHE A 121 -9.49 10.91 10.13
N MET A 122 -10.38 10.54 11.07
CA MET A 122 -10.32 9.26 11.77
C MET A 122 -10.54 8.09 10.83
N THR A 123 -11.47 8.20 9.86
CA THR A 123 -11.67 7.15 8.84
C THR A 123 -10.41 6.91 8.03
N PHE A 124 -9.73 7.97 7.57
CA PHE A 124 -8.47 7.79 6.83
C PHE A 124 -7.39 7.13 7.68
N ILE A 125 -7.22 7.56 8.94
CA ILE A 125 -6.25 6.93 9.86
C ILE A 125 -6.56 5.46 10.08
N LEU A 126 -7.81 5.13 10.42
CA LEU A 126 -8.21 3.75 10.69
C LEU A 126 -8.11 2.88 9.45
N MET A 127 -8.48 3.40 8.28
CA MET A 127 -8.35 2.68 7.01
C MET A 127 -6.90 2.33 6.71
N ILE A 128 -5.99 3.31 6.80
CA ILE A 128 -4.56 3.10 6.56
C ILE A 128 -3.96 2.15 7.60
N LEU A 129 -4.31 2.32 8.88
CA LEU A 129 -3.82 1.47 9.95
C LEU A 129 -4.25 0.01 9.75
N LEU A 130 -5.53 -0.22 9.45
CA LEU A 130 -6.07 -1.56 9.23
C LEU A 130 -5.52 -2.19 7.95
N ALA A 131 -5.39 -1.44 6.86
CA ALA A 131 -4.80 -1.93 5.62
C ALA A 131 -3.37 -2.42 5.86
N ASN A 132 -2.54 -1.61 6.53
CA ASN A 132 -1.16 -1.98 6.83
C ASN A 132 -1.06 -3.15 7.82
N TRP A 133 -1.98 -3.25 8.78
CA TRP A 133 -1.97 -4.35 9.75
C TRP A 133 -2.49 -5.66 9.15
N MET A 134 -3.37 -5.59 8.15
CA MET A 134 -3.86 -6.75 7.41
C MET A 134 -2.73 -7.45 6.67
N GLU A 135 -1.79 -6.70 6.08
CA GLU A 135 -0.60 -7.28 5.41
C GLU A 135 0.36 -8.00 6.37
N LEU A 136 0.33 -7.67 7.66
CA LEU A 136 1.11 -8.39 8.68
C LEU A 136 0.49 -9.75 9.06
N VAL A 137 -0.75 -10.01 8.65
CA VAL A 137 -1.43 -11.28 8.95
C VAL A 137 -0.90 -12.37 8.02
N PRO A 138 -0.28 -13.44 8.55
CA PRO A 138 0.18 -14.54 7.73
C PRO A 138 -1.01 -15.16 6.99
N GLY A 139 -0.90 -15.25 5.66
CA GLY A 139 -1.94 -15.77 4.78
C GLY A 139 -2.60 -14.72 3.90
N VAL A 140 -2.53 -13.43 4.24
CA VAL A 140 -2.85 -12.34 3.31
C VAL A 140 -1.73 -12.25 2.28
N ASP A 141 -2.08 -12.25 0.99
CA ASP A 141 -1.19 -12.30 -0.18
C ASP A 141 -0.18 -13.46 -0.25
N SER A 142 -0.09 -14.28 0.79
CA SER A 142 0.83 -15.42 0.89
C SER A 142 0.18 -16.75 0.46
N ILE A 143 -1.15 -16.80 0.40
CA ILE A 143 -1.91 -17.99 0.01
C ILE A 143 -2.53 -17.71 -1.36
N GLY A 144 -1.94 -18.29 -2.40
CA GLY A 144 -2.42 -18.22 -3.78
C GLY A 144 -3.02 -19.53 -4.26
N MET A 145 -3.70 -19.47 -5.41
CA MET A 145 -4.08 -20.65 -6.16
C MET A 145 -2.96 -21.02 -7.14
N TRP A 146 -2.85 -22.30 -7.48
CA TRP A 146 -1.95 -22.74 -8.54
C TRP A 146 -2.54 -22.29 -9.88
N GLU A 147 -1.92 -21.29 -10.48
CA GLU A 147 -2.32 -20.73 -11.76
C GLU A 147 -1.28 -21.07 -12.82
N PHE A 148 -1.76 -21.45 -14.01
CA PHE A 148 -0.92 -21.55 -15.20
C PHE A 148 -0.69 -20.11 -15.68
N LEU A 149 0.50 -19.57 -15.44
CA LEU A 149 0.94 -18.23 -15.86
C LEU A 149 1.77 -18.39 -17.16
N PRO A 150 1.16 -18.43 -18.35
CA PRO A 150 1.89 -18.63 -19.60
C PRO A 150 2.83 -17.44 -19.92
N HIS A 151 2.64 -16.28 -19.28
CA HIS A 151 3.56 -15.16 -19.39
C HIS A 151 4.91 -15.42 -18.70
N LEU A 152 4.94 -16.20 -17.61
CA LEU A 152 6.19 -16.59 -16.97
C LEU A 152 6.95 -17.59 -17.85
N GLU A 153 6.24 -18.54 -18.47
CA GLU A 153 6.82 -19.42 -19.48
C GLU A 153 7.33 -18.65 -20.70
N GLY A 154 6.61 -17.61 -21.15
CA GLY A 154 7.06 -16.72 -22.22
C GLY A 154 8.32 -15.94 -21.87
N VAL A 155 8.41 -15.42 -20.64
CA VAL A 155 9.62 -14.72 -20.15
C VAL A 155 10.80 -15.68 -19.97
N GLU A 156 10.55 -16.91 -19.48
CA GLU A 156 11.57 -17.95 -19.41
C GLU A 156 12.05 -18.37 -20.80
N ALA A 157 11.14 -18.53 -21.77
CA ALA A 157 11.46 -18.85 -23.15
C ALA A 157 12.27 -17.73 -23.84
N ALA A 158 11.92 -16.47 -23.59
CA ALA A 158 12.67 -15.32 -24.09
C ALA A 158 14.07 -15.22 -23.45
N ALA A 159 14.20 -15.50 -22.15
CA ALA A 159 15.50 -15.54 -21.47
C ALA A 159 16.40 -16.68 -21.97
N VAL A 160 15.82 -17.84 -22.30
CA VAL A 160 16.55 -18.95 -22.94
C VAL A 160 16.99 -18.56 -24.36
N ALA A 161 16.10 -17.97 -25.16
CA ALA A 161 16.42 -17.51 -26.50
C ALA A 161 17.53 -16.43 -26.50
N GLU A 162 17.51 -15.51 -25.53
CA GLU A 162 18.55 -14.50 -25.34
C GLU A 162 19.91 -15.15 -25.01
N GLN A 163 19.93 -16.18 -24.16
CA GLN A 163 21.16 -16.92 -23.84
C GLN A 163 21.69 -17.72 -25.04
N GLU A 164 20.79 -18.31 -25.83
CA GLU A 164 21.16 -19.04 -27.05
C GLU A 164 21.73 -18.12 -28.12
N ALA A 165 21.12 -16.95 -28.35
CA ALA A 165 21.63 -15.95 -29.27
C ALA A 165 22.98 -15.37 -28.79
N ALA A 166 23.10 -15.07 -27.49
CA ALA A 166 24.35 -14.61 -26.90
C ALA A 166 25.48 -15.65 -27.04
N ALA A 167 25.16 -16.96 -26.97
CA ALA A 167 26.12 -18.04 -27.21
C ALA A 167 26.56 -18.13 -28.69
N ILE A 168 25.74 -17.66 -29.63
CA ILE A 168 26.01 -17.61 -31.07
C ILE A 168 26.64 -16.26 -31.48
N GLY A 169 26.70 -15.29 -30.57
CA GLY A 169 27.26 -13.95 -30.79
C GLY A 169 26.28 -12.96 -31.42
N GLU A 170 24.99 -13.24 -31.32
CA GLU A 170 23.88 -12.43 -31.81
C GLU A 170 23.12 -11.83 -30.62
N GLU A 171 22.72 -10.56 -30.70
CA GLU A 171 21.87 -9.93 -29.68
C GLU A 171 20.46 -9.81 -30.25
N LEU A 172 19.47 -10.41 -29.58
CA LEU A 172 18.06 -10.21 -29.95
C LEU A 172 17.64 -8.77 -29.65
N SER A 173 16.88 -8.19 -30.57
CA SER A 173 16.24 -6.91 -30.33
C SER A 173 15.10 -7.06 -29.31
N PRO A 174 14.72 -5.98 -28.59
CA PRO A 174 13.61 -6.01 -27.65
C PRO A 174 12.28 -6.46 -28.27
N GLU A 175 12.07 -6.19 -29.57
CA GLU A 175 10.85 -6.57 -30.30
C GLU A 175 10.76 -8.09 -30.52
N GLU A 176 11.89 -8.76 -30.80
CA GLU A 176 11.94 -10.21 -31.01
C GLU A 176 11.73 -10.99 -29.70
N LEU A 177 12.25 -10.47 -28.58
CA LEU A 177 11.98 -11.02 -27.25
C LEU A 177 10.49 -10.91 -26.90
N GLU A 178 9.86 -9.78 -27.24
CA GLU A 178 8.44 -9.56 -27.00
C GLU A 178 7.57 -10.48 -27.89
N GLU A 179 7.98 -10.74 -29.14
CA GLU A 179 7.32 -11.71 -30.03
C GLU A 179 7.41 -13.15 -29.50
N ILE A 180 8.56 -13.54 -28.95
CA ILE A 180 8.75 -14.86 -28.32
C ILE A 180 7.84 -15.01 -27.10
N VAL A 181 7.80 -13.99 -26.23
CA VAL A 181 6.89 -13.98 -25.06
C VAL A 181 5.44 -14.13 -25.52
N HIS A 182 5.03 -13.35 -26.54
CA HIS A 182 3.67 -13.38 -27.05
C HIS A 182 3.28 -14.73 -27.67
N SER A 183 4.20 -15.38 -28.40
CA SER A 183 3.95 -16.67 -29.04
C SER A 183 3.68 -17.82 -28.05
N VAL A 184 4.29 -17.76 -26.87
CA VAL A 184 4.10 -18.77 -25.81
C VAL A 184 2.83 -18.50 -25.00
N THR A 185 2.42 -17.23 -24.87
CA THR A 185 1.19 -16.85 -24.14
C THR A 185 -0.13 -17.18 -24.83
N GLU A 186 -0.15 -17.44 -26.14
CA GLU A 186 -1.39 -17.68 -26.90
C GLU A 186 -1.86 -19.16 -26.94
N VAL A 187 -1.19 -20.09 -26.23
CA VAL A 187 -1.52 -21.52 -26.17
C VAL A 187 -2.37 -21.86 -24.94
#